data_AF-A0A2V7NXD3-F1
#
_entry.id   AF-A0A2V7NXD3-F1
#
_cell.length_a   1.000
_cell.length_b   1.000
_cell.length_c   1.000
_cell.angle_alpha   90.00
_cell.angle_beta   90.00
_cell.angle_gamma   90.00
#
_symmetry.space_group_name_H-M   'P 1'
#
loop_
_entity.id
_entity.type
_entity.pdbx_description
1 polymer ?
#
loop_
_entity_poly.entity_id
_entity_poly.type
_entity_poly.pdbx_seq_one_letter_code
_entity_poly.pdbx_strand_id
1 'polypeptide(L)' 'LRELEGKSYAEIADITGCNLGTVKSRLNRARNSFAQLIEPLLE' A
#
# COMPACT_ATOMS: atom_id res chain seq x y z
N LEU A 1 -2.10 -6.07 5.56
CA LEU A 1 -0.63 -6.25 5.67
C LEU A 1 0.12 -5.00 6.15
N ARG A 2 0.36 -3.94 5.34
CA ARG A 2 1.16 -2.80 5.85
C ARG A 2 0.39 -1.96 6.87
N GLU A 3 -0.72 -1.35 6.45
CA GLU A 3 -1.47 -0.39 7.29
C GLU A 3 -2.27 -1.09 8.40
N LEU A 4 -2.72 -2.32 8.16
CA LEU A 4 -3.55 -3.08 9.11
C LEU A 4 -2.76 -4.00 10.06
N GLU A 5 -1.61 -4.54 9.62
CA GLU A 5 -0.82 -5.51 10.41
C GLU A 5 0.60 -5.01 10.70
N GLY A 6 0.98 -3.80 10.26
CA GLY A 6 2.29 -3.21 10.53
C GLY A 6 3.48 -3.85 9.80
N LYS A 7 3.27 -4.87 8.97
CA LYS A 7 4.35 -5.63 8.30
C LYS A 7 5.27 -4.74 7.48
N SER A 8 6.56 -5.05 7.46
CA SER A 8 7.53 -4.38 6.59
C SER A 8 7.28 -4.73 5.11
N TYR A 9 7.82 -3.93 4.19
CA TYR A 9 7.67 -4.21 2.76
C TYR A 9 8.38 -5.50 2.34
N ALA A 10 9.45 -5.90 3.05
CA ALA A 10 10.16 -7.14 2.81
C ALA A 10 9.32 -8.36 3.20
N GLU A 11 8.69 -8.34 4.38
CA GLU A 11 7.77 -9.41 4.80
C GLU A 11 6.57 -9.51 3.86
N ILE A 12 6.04 -8.38 3.39
CA ILE A 12 4.94 -8.38 2.42
C ILE A 12 5.39 -8.99 1.08
N ALA A 13 6.59 -8.66 0.61
CA ALA A 13 7.15 -9.24 -0.61
C ALA A 13 7.25 -10.76 -0.51
N ASP A 14 7.77 -11.25 0.63
CA ASP A 14 7.90 -12.67 0.93
C ASP A 14 6.53 -13.38 0.98
N ILE A 15 5.59 -12.86 1.79
CA ILE A 15 4.23 -13.41 1.93
C ILE A 15 3.48 -13.45 0.59
N THR A 16 3.67 -12.45 -0.27
CA THR A 16 2.92 -12.32 -1.53
C THR A 16 3.64 -12.90 -2.74
N GLY A 17 4.87 -13.42 -2.58
CA GLY A 17 5.70 -13.89 -3.70
C GLY A 17 6.01 -12.83 -4.75
N CYS A 18 5.90 -11.55 -4.39
CA CYS A 18 6.12 -10.41 -5.28
C CYS A 18 7.43 -9.72 -4.94
N ASN A 19 8.11 -9.12 -5.91
CA ASN A 19 9.33 -8.37 -5.60
C ASN A 19 9.03 -7.10 -4.78
N LEU A 20 10.05 -6.62 -4.04
CA LEU A 20 9.95 -5.44 -3.18
C LEU A 20 9.50 -4.17 -3.92
N GLY A 21 9.93 -4.00 -5.18
CA GLY A 21 9.51 -2.88 -6.03
C GLY A 21 8.01 -2.91 -6.35
N THR A 22 7.47 -4.09 -6.62
CA THR A 22 6.03 -4.30 -6.85
C THR A 22 5.22 -3.97 -5.59
N VAL A 23 5.69 -4.36 -4.40
CA VAL A 23 5.05 -4.01 -3.13
C VAL A 23 5.00 -2.49 -2.94
N LYS A 24 6.14 -1.81 -3.11
CA LYS A 24 6.23 -0.33 -3.02
C LYS A 24 5.28 0.35 -4.00
N SER A 25 5.30 -0.09 -5.26
CA SER A 25 4.48 0.47 -6.34
C SER A 25 2.98 0.26 -6.10
N ARG A 26 2.57 -0.92 -5.62
CA ARG A 26 1.16 -1.22 -5.27
C ARG A 26 0.67 -0.36 -4.11
N LEU A 27 1.46 -0.24 -3.04
CA LEU A 27 1.11 0.58 -1.88
C LEU A 27 0.99 2.07 -2.26
N ASN A 28 1.89 2.58 -3.10
CA ASN A 28 1.81 3.95 -3.59
C ASN A 28 0.52 4.20 -4.37
N ARG A 29 0.17 3.31 -5.31
CA ARG A 29 -1.08 3.42 -6.06
C ARG A 29 -2.31 3.35 -5.14
N ALA A 30 -2.33 2.40 -4.21
CA ALA A 30 -3.44 2.25 -3.27
C ALA A 30 -3.65 3.51 -2.41
N ARG A 31 -2.57 4.11 -1.89
CA ARG A 31 -2.63 5.36 -1.12
C ARG A 31 -3.10 6.53 -1.95
N ASN A 32 -2.62 6.67 -3.19
CA ASN A 32 -3.06 7.73 -4.09
C ASN A 32 -4.55 7.59 -4.45
N SER A 33 -5.00 6.39 -4.77
CA SER A 33 -6.42 6.12 -5.02
C SER A 33 -7.28 6.40 -3.79
N PHE A 34 -6.81 6.05 -2.60
CA PHE A 34 -7.51 6.36 -1.36
C PHE A 34 -7.59 7.87 -1.13
N ALA A 35 -6.48 8.60 -1.30
CA ALA A 35 -6.46 10.05 -1.17
C ALA A 35 -7.48 10.73 -2.10
N GLN A 36 -7.54 10.33 -3.37
CA GLN A 36 -8.51 10.85 -4.34
C GLN A 36 -9.98 10.61 -3.95
N LEU A 37 -10.26 9.51 -3.24
CA LEU A 37 -11.62 9.20 -2.77
C LEU A 37 -12.00 10.02 -1.53
N ILE A 38 -11.03 10.33 -0.68
CA ILE A 38 -11.26 11.05 0.58
C ILE A 38 -11.21 12.56 0.39
N GLU A 39 -10.40 13.07 -0.55
CA GLU A 39 -10.22 14.50 -0.81
C GLU A 39 -11.55 15.28 -0.94
N PRO A 40 -12.57 14.81 -1.68
CA PRO A 40 -13.86 15.52 -1.76
C PRO A 40 -14.69 15.52 -0.47
N LEU A 41 -14.34 14.67 0.50
CA LEU A 41 -15.06 14.53 1.77
C LEU A 41 -14.44 15.36 2.89
N LEU A 42 -13.31 16.03 2.63
CA LEU A 42 -12.57 16.86 3.59
C LEU A 42 -12.88 18.35 3.45
N GLU A 43 -13.84 18.74 2.60
CA GLU A 43 -14.38 20.09 2.44
C GLU A 43 -15.55 20.38 3.39
#